data_AF-A0A8C4NAC8-F1
#
_entry.id   AF-A0A8C4NAC8-F1
#
_cell.length_a   1.000
_cell.length_b   1.000
_cell.length_c   1.000
_cell.angle_alpha   90.00
_cell.angle_beta   90.00
_cell.angle_gamma   90.00
#
_symmetry.space_group_name_H-M   'P 1'
#
loop_
_entity.id
_entity.type
_entity.pdbx_description
1 polymer ?
#
loop_
_entity_poly.entity_id
_entity_poly.type
_entity_poly.pdbx_seq_one_letter_code
_entity_poly.pdbx_strand_id
1 'polypeptide(L)'
;MNIAVLNVSTGEIDIKSYDMYKGDFSGPMVNFLRSLSDGSIIFITTHDDGASKLSSEGRTVFREMGSEQIANLNFRDGWVFVTSRGFNLSEHYEQVVHQSESPQTMGGWPSKAVTEGCLLYTSSKRHQERP
;
A
#
# COMPACT_ATOMS: atom_id res chain seq x y z
N MET A 1 9.74 -0.61 -0.34
CA MET A 1 8.31 -0.41 0.01
C MET A 1 8.18 0.81 0.90
N ASN A 2 7.50 1.87 0.44
CA ASN A 2 7.27 3.09 1.21
C ASN A 2 5.79 3.13 1.61
N ILE A 3 5.50 3.45 2.86
CA ILE A 3 4.16 3.41 3.44
C ILE A 3 3.93 4.70 4.21
N ALA A 4 2.87 5.43 3.86
CA ALA A 4 2.37 6.55 4.63
C ALA A 4 0.99 6.19 5.20
N VAL A 5 0.75 6.50 6.46
CA VAL A 5 -0.50 6.20 7.16
C VAL A 5 -1.07 7.49 7.70
N LEU A 6 -2.33 7.79 7.36
CA LEU A 6 -3.10 8.89 7.93
C LEU A 6 -4.14 8.32 8.90
N ASN A 7 -4.06 8.67 10.17
CA ASN A 7 -5.17 8.46 11.09
C ASN A 7 -6.25 9.51 10.84
N VAL A 8 -7.43 9.09 10.40
CA VAL A 8 -8.50 9.99 9.96
C VAL A 8 -9.12 10.76 11.14
N SER A 9 -9.08 10.19 12.35
CA SER A 9 -9.66 10.81 13.54
C SER A 9 -8.74 11.84 14.18
N THR A 10 -7.43 11.58 14.21
CA THR A 10 -6.44 12.46 14.85
C THR A 10 -5.75 13.40 13.86
N GLY A 11 -5.74 13.05 12.56
CA GLY A 11 -4.98 13.73 11.53
C GLY A 11 -3.48 13.43 11.56
N GLU A 12 -3.02 12.52 12.43
CA GLU A 12 -1.61 12.14 12.51
C GLU A 12 -1.15 11.34 11.29
N ILE A 13 0.09 11.59 10.87
CA ILE A 13 0.72 10.94 9.73
C ILE A 13 1.99 10.22 10.20
N ASP A 14 2.09 8.92 9.91
CA ASP A 14 3.31 8.12 10.07
C ASP A 14 3.83 7.70 8.69
N ILE A 15 5.14 7.80 8.47
CA ILE A 15 5.78 7.47 7.20
C ILE A 15 6.95 6.53 7.49
N LYS A 16 6.95 5.36 6.85
CA LYS A 16 7.99 4.34 7.00
C LYS A 16 8.40 3.77 5.65
N SER A 17 9.68 3.42 5.55
CA SER A 17 10.26 2.77 4.37
C SER A 17 10.92 1.46 4.78
N TYR A 18 10.68 0.43 4.00
CA TYR A 18 11.20 -0.92 4.19
C TYR A 18 11.90 -1.36 2.90
N ASP A 19 13.20 -1.63 3.00
CA ASP A 19 14.01 -2.12 1.89
C ASP A 19 13.59 -3.56 1.56
N MET A 20 13.03 -3.77 0.37
CA MET A 20 12.60 -5.10 -0.10
C MET A 20 13.65 -5.76 -1.01
N TYR A 21 14.82 -5.16 -1.17
CA TYR A 21 15.95 -5.73 -1.90
C TYR A 21 17.06 -6.21 -0.96
N LYS A 22 17.41 -5.42 0.07
CA LYS A 22 18.42 -5.76 1.08
C LYS A 22 17.82 -5.84 2.49
N GLY A 23 18.52 -6.56 3.37
CA GLY A 23 18.08 -6.77 4.76
C GLY A 23 16.92 -7.75 4.90
N ASP A 24 16.29 -7.75 6.08
CA ASP A 24 15.09 -8.53 6.40
C ASP A 24 14.07 -7.60 7.06
N PHE A 25 13.32 -6.89 6.21
CA PHE A 25 12.38 -5.85 6.63
C PHE A 25 10.91 -6.23 6.39
N SER A 26 10.64 -7.40 5.81
CA SER A 26 9.26 -7.84 5.54
C SER A 26 8.49 -8.13 6.84
N GLY A 27 9.12 -8.79 7.81
CA GLY A 27 8.54 -9.02 9.14
C GLY A 27 8.25 -7.72 9.90
N PRO A 28 9.22 -6.79 10.05
CA PRO A 28 8.98 -5.47 10.62
C PRO A 28 7.84 -4.68 9.93
N MET A 29 7.75 -4.74 8.59
CA MET A 29 6.66 -4.12 7.83
C MET A 29 5.30 -4.74 8.16
N VAL A 30 5.21 -6.07 8.23
CA VAL A 30 3.99 -6.80 8.63
C VAL A 30 3.56 -6.39 10.03
N ASN A 31 4.50 -6.35 10.98
CA ASN A 31 4.21 -5.94 12.36
C ASN A 31 3.66 -4.51 12.43
N PHE A 32 4.28 -3.58 11.70
CA PHE A 32 3.78 -2.22 11.59
C PHE A 32 2.36 -2.17 11.04
N LEU A 33 2.11 -2.78 9.88
CA LEU A 33 0.79 -2.80 9.24
C LEU A 33 -0.29 -3.43 10.13
N ARG A 34 0.05 -4.49 10.87
CA ARG A 34 -0.86 -5.14 11.82
C ARG A 34 -1.13 -4.31 13.07
N SER A 35 -0.18 -3.49 13.49
CA SER A 35 -0.29 -2.63 14.68
C SER A 35 -1.13 -1.37 14.47
N LEU A 36 -1.43 -1.02 13.22
CA LEU A 36 -2.23 0.16 12.91
C LEU A 36 -3.62 0.09 13.57
N SER A 37 -4.09 1.22 14.07
CA SER A 37 -5.45 1.36 14.57
C SER A 37 -6.47 1.37 13.44
N ASP A 38 -7.69 0.94 13.73
CA ASP A 38 -8.83 1.19 12.84
C ASP A 38 -9.05 2.70 12.66
N GLY A 39 -9.58 3.09 11.50
CA GLY A 39 -9.75 4.50 11.12
C GLY A 39 -8.52 5.10 10.41
N SER A 40 -7.64 4.27 9.87
CA SER A 40 -6.45 4.73 9.12
C SER A 40 -6.61 4.53 7.61
N ILE A 41 -6.11 5.49 6.82
CA ILE A 41 -5.85 5.36 5.39
C ILE A 41 -4.36 5.06 5.21
N ILE A 42 -4.03 4.10 4.35
CA ILE A 42 -2.69 3.58 4.15
C ILE A 42 -2.34 3.76 2.66
N PHE A 43 -1.31 4.55 2.39
CA PHE A 43 -0.76 4.78 1.06
C PHE A 43 0.54 3.99 0.93
N ILE A 44 0.65 3.16 -0.10
CA ILE A 44 1.79 2.27 -0.32
C ILE A 44 2.34 2.52 -1.72
N THR A 45 3.66 2.61 -1.83
CA THR A 45 4.34 2.75 -3.12
C THR A 45 5.71 2.08 -3.13
N THR A 46 6.15 1.61 -4.30
CA THR A 46 7.50 1.07 -4.51
C THR A 46 8.48 2.15 -4.97
N HIS A 47 9.75 1.97 -4.61
CA HIS A 47 10.88 2.71 -5.16
C HIS A 47 12.02 1.73 -5.33
N ASP A 48 12.65 1.74 -6.50
CA ASP A 48 13.64 0.75 -6.96
C ASP A 48 13.08 -0.69 -7.01
N ASP A 49 12.99 -1.37 -5.87
CA ASP A 49 12.45 -2.73 -5.77
C ASP A 49 11.56 -2.90 -4.52
N GLY A 50 10.35 -3.42 -4.76
CA GLY A 50 9.35 -3.71 -3.73
C GLY A 50 9.13 -5.19 -3.46
N ALA A 51 9.78 -6.10 -4.21
CA ALA A 51 9.33 -7.48 -4.31
C ALA A 51 10.36 -8.54 -3.90
N SER A 52 11.67 -8.32 -4.11
CA SER A 52 12.67 -9.41 -4.04
C SER A 52 12.70 -10.15 -2.69
N LYS A 53 12.49 -9.42 -1.60
CA LYS A 53 12.45 -9.94 -0.23
C LYS A 53 11.10 -9.74 0.45
N LEU A 54 10.07 -9.41 -0.31
CA LEU A 54 8.71 -9.39 0.22
C LEU A 54 8.26 -10.83 0.50
N SER A 55 8.10 -11.15 1.77
CA SER A 55 7.76 -12.51 2.20
C SER A 55 6.33 -12.90 1.81
N SER A 56 6.02 -14.19 1.89
CA SER A 56 4.65 -14.70 1.71
C SER A 56 3.67 -14.06 2.70
N GLU A 57 4.09 -13.86 3.94
CA GLU A 57 3.29 -13.16 4.95
C GLU A 57 3.08 -11.68 4.60
N GLY A 58 4.11 -11.01 4.09
CA GLY A 58 4.01 -9.64 3.58
C GLY A 58 2.98 -9.52 2.46
N ARG A 59 2.98 -10.45 1.49
CA ARG A 59 1.97 -10.52 0.43
C ARG A 59 0.57 -10.81 0.97
N THR A 60 0.47 -11.67 1.99
CA THR A 60 -0.81 -11.99 2.62
C THR A 60 -1.43 -10.78 3.32
N VAL A 61 -0.67 -10.00 4.08
CA VAL A 61 -1.20 -8.79 4.72
C VAL A 61 -1.77 -7.79 3.71
N PHE A 62 -1.08 -7.55 2.59
CA PHE A 62 -1.60 -6.64 1.57
C PHE A 62 -2.85 -7.21 0.87
N ARG A 63 -2.92 -8.53 0.66
CA ARG A 63 -4.12 -9.19 0.12
C ARG A 63 -5.31 -9.07 1.08
N GLU A 64 -5.08 -9.26 2.38
CA GLU A 64 -6.11 -9.05 3.42
C GLU A 64 -6.60 -7.59 3.46
N MET A 65 -5.74 -6.64 3.09
CA MET A 65 -6.08 -5.23 2.92
C MET A 65 -6.71 -4.92 1.55
N GLY A 66 -6.98 -5.92 0.71
CA GLY A 66 -7.70 -5.77 -0.56
C GLY A 66 -6.83 -5.59 -1.80
N SER A 67 -5.51 -5.77 -1.71
CA SER A 67 -4.67 -5.77 -2.92
C SER A 67 -4.98 -6.97 -3.80
N GLU A 68 -5.25 -6.71 -5.08
CA GLU A 68 -5.43 -7.72 -6.12
C GLU A 68 -4.11 -8.04 -6.83
N GLN A 69 -3.19 -7.07 -6.90
CA GLN A 69 -1.96 -7.19 -7.69
C GLN A 69 -0.74 -7.67 -6.88
N ILE A 70 -0.75 -7.62 -5.54
CA ILE A 70 0.43 -7.95 -4.72
C ILE A 70 0.92 -9.39 -4.89
N ALA A 71 0.05 -10.32 -5.30
CA ALA A 71 0.46 -11.70 -5.58
C ALA A 71 1.44 -11.77 -6.76
N ASN A 72 1.30 -10.85 -7.72
CA ASN A 72 2.04 -10.84 -8.99
C ASN A 72 3.12 -9.76 -9.03
N LEU A 73 3.38 -9.06 -7.92
CA LEU A 73 4.43 -8.04 -7.85
C LEU A 73 5.83 -8.68 -7.96
N ASN A 74 6.60 -8.28 -8.96
CA ASN A 74 7.92 -8.81 -9.28
C ASN A 74 9.04 -7.78 -9.13
N PHE A 75 10.28 -8.24 -9.32
CA PHE A 75 11.49 -7.43 -9.21
C PHE A 75 11.36 -6.13 -10.01
N ARG A 76 11.53 -5.00 -9.31
CA ARG A 76 11.46 -3.63 -9.85
C ARG A 76 10.13 -3.17 -10.42
N ASP A 77 9.05 -3.92 -10.20
CA ASP A 77 7.73 -3.45 -10.60
C ASP A 77 7.38 -2.12 -9.90
N GLY A 78 6.86 -1.19 -10.68
CA GLY A 78 6.22 0.01 -10.15
C GLY A 78 4.87 -0.39 -9.58
N TRP A 79 4.59 -0.04 -8.32
CA TRP A 79 3.30 -0.34 -7.69
C TRP A 79 2.89 0.80 -6.77
N VAL A 80 1.61 1.15 -6.86
CA VAL A 80 0.92 2.07 -5.95
C VAL A 80 -0.35 1.40 -5.48
N PHE A 81 -0.64 1.51 -4.20
CA PHE A 81 -1.83 0.94 -3.58
C PHE A 81 -2.31 1.82 -2.43
N VAL A 82 -3.60 2.14 -2.41
CA VAL A 82 -4.23 2.86 -1.31
C VAL A 82 -5.33 1.99 -0.73
N THR A 83 -5.29 1.82 0.59
CA THR A 83 -6.23 1.00 1.35
C THR A 83 -6.58 1.66 2.68
N SER A 84 -7.48 1.05 3.43
CA SER A 84 -7.94 1.52 4.74
C SER A 84 -7.99 0.39 5.75
N ARG A 85 -7.92 0.76 7.03
CA ARG A 85 -8.12 -0.16 8.15
C ARG A 85 -9.36 0.21 8.92
N GLY A 86 -10.25 -0.76 9.17
CA GLY A 86 -11.50 -0.59 9.92
C GLY A 86 -12.66 0.02 9.12
N PHE A 87 -12.48 0.28 7.82
CA PHE A 87 -13.53 0.70 6.89
C PHE A 87 -13.11 0.39 5.45
N ASN A 88 -14.03 0.51 4.49
CA ASN A 88 -13.76 0.32 3.06
C ASN A 88 -13.75 1.67 2.34
N LEU A 89 -12.82 1.82 1.39
CA LEU A 89 -12.84 2.90 0.42
C LEU A 89 -13.95 2.66 -0.63
N SER A 90 -14.51 3.73 -1.19
CA SER A 90 -15.56 3.64 -2.21
C SER A 90 -15.07 3.11 -3.55
N GLU A 91 -13.78 3.25 -3.82
CA GLU A 91 -13.13 2.85 -5.07
C GLU A 91 -11.86 2.05 -4.77
N HIS A 92 -11.42 1.25 -5.75
CA HIS A 92 -10.17 0.51 -5.68
C HIS A 92 -9.03 1.35 -6.25
N TYR A 93 -8.01 1.61 -5.44
CA TYR A 93 -6.86 2.44 -5.81
C TYR A 93 -5.60 1.58 -5.86
N GLU A 94 -5.40 0.90 -6.97
CA GLU A 94 -4.22 0.06 -7.18
C GLU A 94 -3.78 0.14 -8.64
N GLN A 95 -2.47 0.33 -8.88
CA GLN A 95 -1.88 0.27 -10.21
C GLN A 95 -0.51 -0.41 -10.13
N VAL A 96 -0.20 -1.23 -11.14
CA VAL A 96 1.09 -1.88 -11.31
C VAL A 96 1.63 -1.60 -12.71
N VAL A 97 2.94 -1.41 -12.82
CA VAL A 97 3.65 -1.33 -14.09
C VAL A 97 4.79 -2.33 -14.01
N HIS A 98 4.70 -3.40 -14.80
CA HIS A 98 5.65 -4.51 -14.73
C HIS A 98 6.96 -4.15 -15.44
N GLN A 99 8.08 -4.44 -14.79
CA GLN A 99 9.41 -4.25 -15.38
C GLN A 99 9.59 -5.09 -16.65
N SER A 100 9.02 -6.30 -16.67
CA SER A 100 9.12 -7.24 -17.79
C SER A 100 8.49 -6.73 -19.09
N GLU A 101 7.52 -5.82 -19.00
CA GLU A 101 6.84 -5.24 -20.17
C GLU A 101 7.64 -4.11 -20.81
N SER A 102 8.64 -3.57 -20.10
CA SER A 102 9.41 -2.42 -20.55
C SER A 102 10.91 -2.47 -20.15
N PRO A 103 11.62 -3.61 -20.38
CA PRO A 103 12.93 -3.89 -19.79
C PRO A 103 14.07 -2.99 -20.27
N GLN A 104 13.88 -2.26 -21.38
CA GLN A 104 14.88 -1.35 -21.96
C GLN A 104 14.68 0.11 -21.51
N THR A 105 13.58 0.42 -20.82
CA THR A 105 13.24 1.78 -20.39
C THR A 105 14.04 2.16 -19.15
N MET A 106 14.41 3.45 -19.04
CA MET A 106 15.07 4.05 -17.86
C MET A 106 16.24 3.24 -17.27
N GLY A 107 17.05 2.58 -18.10
CA GLY A 107 18.20 1.79 -17.62
C GLY A 107 17.82 0.50 -16.89
N GLY A 108 16.65 -0.09 -17.18
CA GLY A 108 16.20 -1.35 -16.61
C GLY A 108 15.14 -1.23 -15.51
N TRP A 109 14.39 -0.11 -15.48
CA TRP A 109 13.24 0.12 -14.59
C TRP A 109 12.00 0.48 -15.43
N PRO A 110 10.79 0.05 -15.00
CA PRO A 110 9.56 0.42 -15.66
C PRO A 110 9.22 1.90 -15.43
N SER A 111 8.30 2.44 -16.23
CA SER A 111 7.63 3.70 -15.93
C SER A 111 6.96 3.69 -14.55
N LYS A 112 6.76 4.88 -13.98
CA LYS A 112 6.14 5.02 -12.65
C LYS A 112 4.67 4.58 -12.69
N ALA A 113 4.27 3.75 -11.72
CA ALA A 113 2.86 3.54 -11.41
C ALA A 113 2.28 4.79 -10.73
N VAL A 114 1.08 5.21 -11.13
CA VAL A 114 0.43 6.43 -10.62
C VAL A 114 -1.04 6.13 -10.38
N THR A 115 -1.57 6.65 -9.28
CA THR A 115 -3.01 6.70 -8.99
C THR A 115 -3.34 8.05 -8.37
N GLU A 116 -4.53 8.56 -8.64
CA GLU A 116 -5.06 9.81 -8.10
C GLU A 116 -6.57 9.65 -7.88
N GLY A 117 -7.13 10.41 -6.95
CA GLY A 117 -8.56 10.33 -6.67
C GLY A 117 -8.98 11.06 -5.40
N CYS A 118 -10.26 10.91 -5.09
CA CYS A 118 -10.92 11.52 -3.93
C CYS A 118 -11.37 10.43 -2.97
N LEU A 119 -10.78 10.39 -1.78
CA LEU A 119 -11.11 9.37 -0.78
C LEU A 119 -12.40 9.74 -0.05
N LEU A 120 -13.51 9.15 -0.46
CA LEU A 120 -14.76 9.17 0.30
C LEU A 120 -14.75 8.03 1.31
N TYR A 121 -14.79 8.37 2.61
CA TYR A 121 -14.95 7.39 3.67
C TYR A 121 -16.27 7.62 4.41
N THR A 122 -17.04 6.55 4.60
CA THR A 122 -18.26 6.58 5.40
C THR A 122 -17.90 6.40 6.87
N SER A 123 -17.83 7.50 7.62
CA SER A 123 -17.83 7.41 9.08
C SER A 123 -19.16 6.80 9.52
N SER A 124 -19.13 5.60 10.11
CA SER A 124 -20.31 4.90 10.63
C SER A 124 -21.04 5.68 11.74
N LYS A 125 -20.49 6.81 12.21
CA LYS A 125 -21.06 7.60 13.31
C LYS A 125 -22.12 8.63 12.90
N ARG A 126 -22.50 8.76 11.62
CA ARG A 126 -23.50 9.77 11.20
C ARG A 126 -24.98 9.34 11.27
N HIS A 127 -25.30 8.17 11.83
CA HIS A 127 -26.68 7.67 11.92
C HIS A 127 -27.33 7.65 13.31
N GLN A 128 -26.76 8.30 14.33
CA GLN A 128 -27.34 8.25 15.69
C GLN A 128 -27.69 9.58 16.34
N GLU A 129 -27.57 10.72 15.65
CA GLU A 129 -28.05 12.00 16.18
C GLU A 129 -28.78 12.80 15.10
N ARG A 130 -30.09 12.56 14.98
CA ARG A 130 -31.05 13.60 14.62
C ARG A 130 -32.26 13.43 15.56
N PRO A 131 -32.55 14.41 16.44
CA PRO A 131 -33.80 14.44 17.20
C PRO A 131 -35.01 14.60 16.28
#